data_AF-A0A0E9M190-F1
#
_entry.id   AF-A0A0E9M190-F1
#
_cell.length_a   1.000
_cell.length_b   1.000
_cell.length_c   1.000
_cell.angle_alpha   90.00
_cell.angle_beta   90.00
_cell.angle_gamma   90.00
#
_symmetry.space_group_name_H-M   'P 1'
#
loop_
_entity.id
_entity.type
_entity.pdbx_description
1 polymer ?
#
loop_
_entity_poly.entity_id
_entity_poly.type
_entity_poly.pdbx_seq_one_letter_code
_entity_poly.pdbx_strand_id
1 'polypeptide(L)' 'MFWKVLLLSVALMAIVAVLMSVTILIRKKGQFPNLHIGANKEMAKRGISCATTQDRMARKHGRAM' A
#
# COMPACT_ATOMS: atom_id res chain seq x y z
N MET A 1 33.05 18.29 12.43
CA MET A 1 32.50 17.01 12.91
C MET A 1 31.02 16.86 12.56
N PHE A 2 30.18 17.83 12.91
CA PHE A 2 28.73 17.85 12.59
C PHE A 2 28.40 17.71 11.08
N TRP A 3 29.05 18.50 10.21
CA TRP A 3 28.78 18.48 8.77
C TRP A 3 29.03 17.13 8.09
N LYS A 4 30.05 16.40 8.55
CA LYS A 4 30.37 15.06 8.04
C LYS A 4 29.26 14.06 8.38
N VAL A 5 28.74 14.11 9.61
CA VAL A 5 27.64 13.25 10.08
C VAL A 5 26.34 13.59 9.35
N LEU A 6 26.07 14.87 9.14
CA LEU A 6 24.87 15.33 8.46
C LEU A 6 24.85 14.84 6.99
N LEU A 7 25.94 15.05 6.25
CA LEU A 7 26.11 14.52 4.89
C LEU A 7 25.98 13.00 4.83
N LEU A 8 26.59 12.28 5.77
CA LEU A 8 26.49 10.82 5.83
C LEU A 8 25.05 10.35 6.07
N SER A 9 24.32 11.01 6.98
CA SER A 9 22.93 10.67 7.27
C SER A 9 21.99 10.90 6.09
N VAL A 10 22.17 12.01 5.38
CA VAL A 10 21.36 12.36 4.19
C VAL A 10 21.65 11.37 3.06
N ALA A 11 22.91 11.02 2.84
CA ALA A 11 23.29 10.02 1.85
C ALA A 11 22.65 8.64 2.16
N LEU A 12 22.65 8.23 3.44
CA LEU A 12 22.01 6.99 3.88
C LEU A 12 20.49 7.01 3.65
N MET A 13 19.81 8.09 4.03
CA MET A 13 18.37 8.26 3.80
C MET A 13 18.01 8.25 2.32
N ALA A 14 18.83 8.88 1.47
CA ALA A 14 18.63 8.85 0.03
C ALA A 14 18.73 7.43 -0.53
N ILE A 15 19.71 6.64 -0.08
CA ILE A 15 19.85 5.23 -0.47
C ILE A 15 18.61 4.43 -0.07
N VAL A 16 18.12 4.58 1.17
CA VAL A 16 16.92 3.89 1.64
C VAL A 16 15.69 4.25 0.80
N ALA A 17 15.49 5.54 0.50
CA ALA A 17 14.37 6.01 -0.31
C ALA A 17 14.40 5.43 -1.73
N VAL A 18 15.59 5.38 -2.36
CA VAL A 18 15.77 4.78 -3.68
C VAL A 18 15.47 3.28 -3.62
N LEU A 19 16.01 2.56 -2.65
CA LEU A 19 15.79 1.12 -2.50
C LEU A 19 14.31 0.77 -2.27
N MET A 20 13.58 1.56 -1.47
CA MET A 20 12.14 1.36 -1.25
C MET A 20 11.31 1.58 -2.52
N SER A 21 11.79 2.39 -3.46
CA SER A 21 11.09 2.74 -4.69
C SER A 21 11.64 2.07 -5.95
N VAL A 22 12.61 1.14 -5.81
CA VAL A 22 13.26 0.41 -6.93
C VAL A 22 12.27 -0.18 -7.92
N THR A 23 11.19 -0.81 -7.44
CA THR A 23 10.20 -1.46 -8.31
C THR A 23 9.36 -0.48 -9.12
N ILE A 24 9.21 0.75 -8.63
CA ILE A 24 8.49 1.83 -9.30
C ILE A 24 9.42 2.50 -10.32
N LEU A 25 10.70 2.71 -9.97
CA LEU A 25 11.69 3.35 -10.83
C LEU A 25 12.15 2.45 -11.99
N ILE A 26 12.28 1.13 -11.77
CA ILE A 26 12.86 0.21 -12.76
C ILE A 26 11.79 -0.42 -13.66
N ARG A 27 10.57 -0.69 -13.18
CA ARG A 27 9.56 -1.38 -13.99
C ARG A 27 8.92 -0.42 -15.00
N LYS A 28 8.81 -0.83 -16.28
CA LYS A 28 8.00 -0.11 -17.27
C LYS A 28 6.54 -0.13 -16.82
N LYS A 29 5.98 1.05 -16.51
CA LYS A 29 4.69 1.25 -15.80
C LYS A 29 4.70 0.94 -14.29
N GLY A 30 5.79 1.26 -13.60
CA GLY A 30 5.81 1.29 -12.13
C GLY A 30 4.72 2.23 -11.60
N GLN A 31 3.67 1.64 -11.05
CA GLN A 31 2.62 2.36 -10.35
C GLN A 31 2.53 1.79 -8.93
N PHE A 32 2.16 2.65 -7.98
CA PHE A 32 1.77 2.16 -6.67
C PHE A 32 0.59 1.19 -6.84
N PRO A 33 0.61 0.02 -6.17
CA PRO A 33 -0.49 -0.92 -6.25
C PRO A 33 -1.77 -0.26 -5.78
N ASN A 34 -2.88 -0.56 -6.46
CA ASN A 34 -4.19 -0.08 -6.02
C ASN A 34 -4.52 -0.71 -4.66
N LEU A 35 -4.49 0.10 -3.59
CA LEU A 35 -4.83 -0.34 -2.23
C LEU A 35 -6.36 -0.45 -2.01
N HIS A 36 -7.16 -0.17 -3.05
CA HIS A 36 -8.59 -0.34 -3.00
C HIS A 36 -8.97 -1.82 -2.99
N ILE A 37 -9.41 -2.32 -1.84
CA ILE A 37 -9.87 -3.72 -1.65
C ILE A 37 -10.93 -4.10 -2.69
N GLY A 38 -11.87 -3.19 -3.00
CA GLY A 38 -12.94 -3.42 -3.97
C GLY A 38 -12.48 -3.55 -5.42
N ALA A 39 -11.31 -3.00 -5.78
CA ALA A 39 -10.75 -3.12 -7.12
C ALA A 39 -9.93 -4.41 -7.32
N ASN A 40 -9.63 -5.14 -6.24
CA ASN A 40 -8.81 -6.34 -6.30
C ASN A 40 -9.66 -7.60 -6.54
N LYS A 41 -9.59 -8.12 -7.78
CA LYS A 41 -10.30 -9.34 -8.19
C LYS A 41 -9.97 -10.55 -7.32
N GLU A 42 -8.72 -10.67 -6.85
CA GLU A 42 -8.29 -11.80 -6.03
C GLU A 42 -8.88 -11.74 -4.61
N MET A 43 -9.11 -10.53 -4.07
CA MET A 43 -9.78 -10.36 -2.78
C MET A 43 -11.28 -10.63 -2.90
N ALA A 44 -11.90 -10.18 -4.00
CA ALA A 44 -13.29 -10.47 -4.30
C ALA A 44 -13.55 -11.97 -4.45
N LYS A 45 -12.66 -12.73 -5.13
CA LYS A 45 -12.73 -14.20 -5.21
C LYS A 45 -12.70 -14.89 -3.84
N ARG A 46 -12.01 -14.30 -2.85
CA ARG A 46 -11.95 -14.78 -1.47
C ARG A 46 -13.14 -14.33 -0.61
N GLY A 47 -14.10 -13.60 -1.20
CA GLY A 47 -15.26 -13.04 -0.48
C GLY A 47 -14.92 -11.83 0.41
N ILE A 48 -13.71 -11.28 0.31
CA ILE A 48 -13.27 -10.15 1.12
C ILE A 48 -13.69 -8.86 0.40
N SER A 49 -14.49 -8.04 1.07
CA SER A 49 -14.93 -6.74 0.56
C SER A 49 -14.62 -5.61 1.54
N CYS A 50 -14.78 -4.35 1.11
CA CYS A 50 -14.59 -3.18 1.97
C CYS A 50 -15.51 -3.28 3.20
N ALA A 51 -15.08 -2.69 4.33
CA ALA A 51 -15.86 -2.67 5.57
C ALA A 51 -17.31 -2.22 5.32
N THR A 52 -17.53 -1.11 4.59
CA THR A 52 -18.87 -0.61 4.26
C THR A 52 -19.73 -1.61 3.48
N THR A 53 -19.13 -2.36 2.55
CA THR A 53 -19.85 -3.41 1.80
C THR A 53 -20.15 -4.62 2.66
N GLN A 54 -19.23 -5.01 3.54
CA GLN A 54 -19.46 -6.09 4.52
C GLN A 54 -20.56 -5.71 5.52
N ASP A 55 -20.54 -4.49 6.04
CA ASP A 55 -21.59 -3.94 6.91
C ASP A 55 -22.94 -3.95 6.21
N ARG A 56 -23.04 -3.39 5.00
CA ARG A 56 -24.29 -3.41 4.21
C ARG A 56 -24.80 -4.83 4.00
N MET A 57 -23.90 -5.77 3.69
CA MET A 57 -24.26 -7.17 3.51
C MET A 57 -24.75 -7.77 4.82
N ALA A 58 -24.07 -7.54 5.95
CA ALA A 58 -24.48 -8.03 7.26
C ALA A 58 -25.87 -7.48 7.65
N ARG A 59 -26.14 -6.19 7.39
CA ARG A 59 -27.45 -5.56 7.64
C ARG A 59 -28.54 -6.20 6.79
N LYS A 60 -28.27 -6.45 5.50
CA LYS A 60 -29.21 -7.15 4.59
C LYS A 60 -29.50 -8.59 5.04
N HIS A 61 -28.51 -9.27 5.61
CA HIS A 61 -28.67 -10.66 6.08
C HIS A 61 -29.23 -10.76 7.51
N GLY A 62 -29.56 -9.64 8.16
CA GLY A 62 -30.00 -9.63 9.57
C GLY A 62 -28.91 -10.11 10.55
N ARG A 63 -27.64 -10.11 10.12
CA ARG A 63 -26.48 -10.56 10.91
C ARG A 63 -25.73 -9.41 11.57
N ALA A 64 -26.21 -8.19 11.37
CA ALA A 64 -25.58 -7.02 11.92
C ALA A 64 -26.33 -6.61 13.18
N MET A 65 -25.64 -6.76 14.31
CA MET A 65 -26.04 -6.25 15.63
C MET A 65 -26.25 -4.74 15.57
#